data_AF-A0A7W1QGC5-F1
#
_entry.id   AF-A0A7W1QGC5-F1
#
_cell.length_a   1.000
_cell.length_b   1.000
_cell.length_c   1.000
_cell.angle_alpha   90.00
_cell.angle_beta   90.00
_cell.angle_gamma   90.00
#
_symmetry.space_group_name_H-M   'P 1'
#
loop_
_entity.id
_entity.type
_entity.pdbx_description
1 polymer ?
#
loop_
_entity_poly.entity_id
_entity_poly.type
_entity_poly.pdbx_seq_one_letter_code
_entity_poly.pdbx_strand_id
1 'polypeptide(L)'
;MGKSARSLKSERALLLTAALAAMLLPLNSTMIAVAIPDIARDFGGDAGSATWLVGGYLIAMASLQPLAGKLGDRFGRRPLILGGLAWFAAASLGAALAPSLPVLIAFRLQQAVAGALAFPNALAVVREVLPAERRGAAFGTLGSAIALAAAAGPPLGGALVELGDWRAIFLVNLPWVGLTLLLALHTVPAGLGGQRRGRFDGVGVVVLTGLLAGWAWFLNPGDVPAWVVPAGLVAFGITLVVFLRYELAHPDPVLQPRLLRVRPFAAATAATGLSNLALYGTLLAVPVLLSQRSGWSSGEIGMTLAALSVPMVALSPVGGRMSDRLGRRATAIAGLVLL
;
A
#
# COMPACT_ATOMS: atom_id res chain seq x y z
N MET A 1 14.07 -18.19 34.92
CA MET A 1 13.31 -18.41 33.66
C MET A 1 12.27 -17.32 33.31
N GLY A 2 11.97 -16.32 34.18
CA GLY A 2 10.91 -15.33 33.92
C GLY A 2 11.24 -14.14 32.99
N LYS A 3 12.49 -13.64 32.94
CA LYS A 3 12.86 -12.47 32.10
C LYS A 3 12.89 -12.78 30.59
N SER A 4 13.34 -13.98 30.20
CA SER A 4 13.41 -14.40 28.79
C SER A 4 12.01 -14.61 28.17
N ALA A 5 11.09 -15.24 28.90
CA ALA A 5 9.71 -15.44 28.43
C ALA A 5 8.91 -14.13 28.33
N ARG A 6 9.16 -13.15 29.22
CA ARG A 6 8.53 -11.82 29.18
C ARG A 6 9.03 -10.98 28.01
N SER A 7 10.33 -11.06 27.70
CA SER A 7 10.94 -10.45 26.51
C SER A 7 10.35 -11.02 25.21
N LEU A 8 10.27 -12.35 25.08
CA LEU A 8 9.73 -13.01 23.89
C LEU A 8 8.23 -12.71 23.64
N LYS A 9 7.43 -12.61 24.71
CA LYS A 9 6.02 -12.20 24.59
C LYS A 9 5.88 -10.75 24.10
N SER A 10 6.73 -9.84 24.60
CA SER A 10 6.75 -8.44 24.17
C SER A 10 7.15 -8.29 22.70
N GLU A 11 8.14 -9.05 22.24
CA GLU A 11 8.56 -9.04 20.83
C GLU A 11 7.49 -9.59 19.88
N ARG A 12 6.81 -10.70 20.25
CA ARG A 12 5.72 -11.25 19.43
C ARG A 12 4.56 -10.27 19.33
N ALA A 13 4.20 -9.61 20.43
CA ALA A 13 3.17 -8.59 20.44
C ALA A 13 3.56 -7.38 19.58
N LEU A 14 4.82 -6.97 19.60
CA LEU A 14 5.34 -5.92 18.73
C LEU A 14 5.29 -6.31 17.25
N LEU A 15 5.70 -7.54 16.92
CA LEU A 15 5.62 -8.06 15.54
C LEU A 15 4.18 -8.12 15.04
N LEU A 16 3.24 -8.57 15.89
CA LEU A 16 1.81 -8.56 15.57
C LEU A 16 1.31 -7.13 15.33
N THR A 17 1.70 -6.18 16.19
CA THR A 17 1.36 -4.76 16.02
C THR A 17 1.85 -4.23 14.68
N ALA A 18 3.12 -4.50 14.35
CA ALA A 18 3.72 -4.05 13.11
C ALA A 18 3.09 -4.74 11.89
N ALA A 19 2.73 -6.02 11.99
CA ALA A 19 2.02 -6.75 10.95
C ALA A 19 0.65 -6.14 10.69
N LEU A 20 -0.17 -5.93 11.72
CA LEU A 20 -1.51 -5.35 11.59
C LEU A 20 -1.47 -3.93 11.00
N ALA A 21 -0.50 -3.10 11.43
CA ALA A 21 -0.28 -1.78 10.86
C ALA A 21 0.18 -1.85 9.39
N ALA A 22 1.04 -2.82 9.05
CA ALA A 22 1.52 -3.00 7.69
C ALA A 22 0.44 -3.54 6.74
N MET A 23 -0.44 -4.42 7.23
CA MET A 23 -1.54 -5.01 6.47
C MET A 23 -2.59 -3.98 6.05
N LEU A 24 -2.76 -2.88 6.79
CA LEU A 24 -3.71 -1.81 6.45
C LEU A 24 -3.55 -1.32 5.02
N LEU A 25 -2.31 -1.15 4.56
CA LEU A 25 -2.02 -0.60 3.25
C LEU A 25 -2.56 -1.48 2.11
N PRO A 26 -2.04 -2.71 1.89
CA PRO A 26 -2.48 -3.55 0.78
C PRO A 26 -3.94 -3.96 0.90
N LEU A 27 -4.44 -4.19 2.13
CA LEU A 27 -5.84 -4.55 2.34
C LEU A 27 -6.77 -3.45 1.83
N ASN A 28 -6.49 -2.18 2.19
CA ASN A 28 -7.34 -1.06 1.82
C ASN A 28 -7.29 -0.69 0.34
N SER A 29 -6.16 -0.90 -0.33
CA SER A 29 -6.04 -0.64 -1.77
C SER A 29 -6.71 -1.73 -2.62
N THR A 30 -6.75 -2.99 -2.16
CA THR A 30 -7.35 -4.09 -2.94
C THR A 30 -8.82 -4.35 -2.62
N MET A 31 -9.29 -4.16 -1.38
CA MET A 31 -10.72 -4.32 -1.02
C MET A 31 -11.63 -3.43 -1.86
N ILE A 32 -11.28 -2.15 -2.00
CA ILE A 32 -12.13 -1.17 -2.69
C ILE A 32 -12.24 -1.41 -4.20
N ALA A 33 -11.26 -2.07 -4.80
CA ALA A 33 -11.27 -2.33 -6.25
C ALA A 33 -12.53 -3.11 -6.67
N VAL A 34 -13.03 -3.98 -5.80
CA VAL A 34 -14.25 -4.77 -6.03
C VAL A 34 -15.52 -3.93 -5.97
N ALA A 35 -15.51 -2.86 -5.17
CA ALA A 35 -16.66 -1.97 -5.00
C ALA A 35 -16.72 -0.81 -6.00
N ILE A 36 -15.70 -0.65 -6.87
CA ILE A 36 -15.65 0.44 -7.86
C ILE A 36 -16.95 0.53 -8.69
N PRO A 37 -17.51 -0.57 -9.24
CA PRO A 37 -18.73 -0.51 -10.02
C PRO A 37 -19.94 -0.03 -9.22
N ASP A 38 -20.07 -0.46 -7.96
CA ASP A 38 -21.18 -0.06 -7.09
C ASP A 38 -21.05 1.40 -6.65
N ILE A 39 -19.83 1.85 -6.32
CA ILE A 39 -19.55 3.26 -5.99
C ILE A 39 -19.86 4.17 -7.18
N ALA A 40 -19.46 3.76 -8.39
CA ALA A 40 -19.74 4.53 -9.60
C ALA A 40 -21.25 4.66 -9.84
N ARG A 41 -22.01 3.57 -9.66
CA ARG A 41 -23.47 3.59 -9.77
C ARG A 41 -24.12 4.49 -8.72
N ASP A 42 -23.71 4.36 -7.46
CA ASP A 42 -24.31 5.08 -6.32
C ASP A 42 -24.17 6.61 -6.45
N PHE A 43 -23.06 7.07 -7.03
CA PHE A 43 -22.81 8.50 -7.28
C PHE A 43 -23.17 8.97 -8.70
N GLY A 44 -23.75 8.10 -9.54
CA GLY A 44 -24.08 8.43 -10.94
C GLY A 44 -22.86 8.86 -11.77
N GLY A 45 -21.67 8.41 -11.38
CA GLY A 45 -20.40 8.78 -12.01
C GLY A 45 -19.88 7.72 -12.98
N ASP A 46 -18.87 8.10 -13.78
CA ASP A 46 -18.16 7.15 -14.62
C ASP A 46 -17.22 6.24 -13.80
N ALA A 47 -17.16 4.96 -14.17
CA ALA A 47 -16.29 3.97 -13.51
C ALA A 47 -14.81 4.36 -13.58
N GLY A 48 -14.39 5.05 -14.65
CA GLY A 48 -13.06 5.61 -14.79
C GLY A 48 -12.71 6.61 -13.68
N SER A 49 -13.65 7.48 -13.31
CA SER A 49 -13.46 8.43 -12.19
C SER A 49 -13.31 7.72 -10.84
N ALA A 50 -14.04 6.61 -10.62
CA ALA A 50 -13.94 5.83 -9.40
C ALA A 50 -12.61 5.06 -9.28
N THR A 51 -11.88 4.81 -10.38
CA THR A 51 -10.53 4.20 -10.30
C THR A 51 -9.51 5.04 -9.54
N TRP A 52 -9.73 6.36 -9.43
CA TRP A 52 -8.89 7.26 -8.62
C TRP A 52 -8.95 6.95 -7.11
N LEU A 53 -9.95 6.23 -6.64
CA LEU A 53 -10.03 5.74 -5.26
C LEU A 53 -8.87 4.77 -4.94
N VAL A 54 -8.39 4.04 -5.94
CA VAL A 54 -7.21 3.16 -5.84
C VAL A 54 -5.97 3.91 -6.31
N GLY A 55 -6.00 4.50 -7.51
CA GLY A 55 -4.84 5.16 -8.12
C GLY A 55 -4.31 6.33 -7.28
N GLY A 56 -5.19 7.26 -6.88
CA GLY A 56 -4.82 8.41 -6.06
C GLY A 56 -4.28 8.00 -4.69
N TYR A 57 -4.90 6.98 -4.08
CA TYR A 57 -4.43 6.40 -2.82
C TYR A 57 -3.01 5.83 -2.96
N LEU A 58 -2.73 5.05 -4.00
CA LEU A 58 -1.40 4.46 -4.25
C LEU A 58 -0.34 5.53 -4.56
N ILE A 59 -0.68 6.56 -5.34
CA ILE A 59 0.23 7.68 -5.65
C ILE A 59 0.59 8.45 -4.39
N ALA A 60 -0.40 8.78 -3.55
CA ALA A 60 -0.18 9.47 -2.28
C ALA A 60 0.68 8.60 -1.34
N MET A 61 0.38 7.30 -1.21
CA MET A 61 1.20 6.38 -0.43
C MET A 61 2.64 6.32 -0.93
N ALA A 62 2.86 6.09 -2.23
CA ALA A 62 4.19 5.94 -2.82
C ALA A 62 5.06 7.19 -2.67
N SER A 63 4.46 8.38 -2.77
CA SER A 63 5.19 9.65 -2.65
C SER A 63 5.44 10.07 -1.20
N LEU A 64 4.52 9.77 -0.28
CA LEU A 64 4.61 10.23 1.12
C LEU A 64 5.31 9.25 2.05
N GLN A 65 5.37 7.95 1.72
CA GLN A 65 6.04 6.94 2.56
C GLN A 65 7.50 7.28 2.90
N PRO A 66 8.36 7.71 1.95
CA PRO A 66 9.74 8.03 2.28
C PRO A 66 9.84 9.25 3.21
N LEU A 67 9.00 10.27 3.00
CA LEU A 67 8.89 11.44 3.88
C LEU A 67 8.45 11.03 5.29
N ALA A 68 7.43 10.18 5.40
CA ALA A 68 6.90 9.69 6.66
C ALA A 68 7.91 8.87 7.48
N GLY A 69 8.77 8.09 6.81
CA GLY A 69 9.89 7.42 7.46
C GLY A 69 10.86 8.42 8.10
N LYS A 70 11.22 9.49 7.37
CA LYS A 70 12.06 10.58 7.90
C LYS A 70 11.39 11.35 9.03
N LEU A 71 10.08 11.57 8.94
CA LEU A 71 9.31 12.18 10.03
C LEU A 71 9.40 11.35 11.30
N GLY A 72 9.34 10.02 11.22
CA GLY A 72 9.54 9.16 12.39
C GLY A 72 10.98 9.11 12.89
N ASP A 73 11.98 9.20 12.00
CA ASP A 73 13.38 9.35 12.41
C ASP A 73 13.62 10.65 13.21
N ARG A 74 12.83 11.71 12.96
CA ARG A 74 12.98 13.03 13.60
C ARG A 74 12.06 13.28 14.80
N PHE A 75 10.80 12.90 14.70
CA PHE A 75 9.77 13.15 15.73
C PHE A 75 9.50 11.93 16.61
N GLY A 76 10.12 10.79 16.27
CA GLY A 76 9.95 9.51 16.95
C GLY A 76 8.91 8.63 16.26
N ARG A 77 9.10 7.31 16.34
CA ARG A 77 8.27 6.35 15.61
C ARG A 77 6.88 6.17 16.22
N ARG A 78 6.82 6.15 17.56
CA ARG A 78 5.57 5.97 18.32
C ARG A 78 4.50 7.02 18.01
N PRO A 79 4.76 8.34 18.08
CA PRO A 79 3.72 9.34 17.77
C PRO A 79 3.26 9.27 16.32
N LEU A 80 4.14 8.92 15.38
CA LEU A 80 3.81 8.79 13.96
C LEU A 80 2.92 7.57 13.68
N ILE A 81 3.19 6.44 14.35
CA ILE A 81 2.33 5.24 14.26
C ILE A 81 0.96 5.53 14.88
N LEU A 82 0.92 6.03 16.12
CA LEU A 82 -0.34 6.26 16.83
C LEU A 82 -1.18 7.35 16.16
N GLY A 83 -0.56 8.47 15.78
CA GLY A 83 -1.23 9.57 15.08
C GLY A 83 -1.69 9.15 13.69
N GLY A 84 -0.88 8.39 12.95
CA GLY A 84 -1.26 7.81 11.67
C GLY A 84 -2.46 6.87 11.78
N LEU A 85 -2.48 5.96 12.76
CA LEU A 85 -3.61 5.07 13.00
C LEU A 85 -4.88 5.84 13.39
N ALA A 86 -4.79 6.80 14.32
CA ALA A 86 -5.94 7.61 14.72
C ALA A 86 -6.52 8.43 13.56
N TRP A 87 -5.65 9.03 12.75
CA TRP A 87 -6.06 9.75 11.53
C TRP A 87 -6.69 8.79 10.52
N PHE A 88 -6.13 7.59 10.34
CA PHE A 88 -6.68 6.59 9.43
C PHE A 88 -8.12 6.23 9.83
N ALA A 89 -8.39 6.03 11.11
CA ALA A 89 -9.75 5.78 11.61
C ALA A 89 -10.69 6.97 11.30
N ALA A 90 -10.27 8.20 11.59
CA ALA A 90 -11.09 9.40 11.31
C ALA A 90 -11.38 9.56 9.81
N ALA A 91 -10.37 9.36 8.96
CA ALA A 91 -10.52 9.41 7.50
C ALA A 91 -11.40 8.27 6.97
N SER A 92 -11.34 7.09 7.59
CA SER A 92 -12.20 5.94 7.23
C SER A 92 -13.66 6.22 7.56
N LEU A 93 -13.94 6.83 8.72
CA LEU A 93 -15.30 7.27 9.07
C LEU A 93 -15.80 8.35 8.11
N GLY A 94 -14.97 9.34 7.78
CA GLY A 94 -15.31 10.37 6.81
C GLY A 94 -15.62 9.81 5.41
N ALA A 95 -14.84 8.81 4.97
CA ALA A 95 -15.08 8.12 3.71
C ALA A 95 -16.39 7.32 3.71
N ALA A 96 -16.72 6.63 4.80
CA ALA A 96 -18.00 5.92 4.93
C ALA A 96 -19.20 6.88 4.85
N LEU A 97 -19.05 8.11 5.36
CA LEU A 97 -20.08 9.14 5.37
C LEU A 97 -20.05 10.06 4.13
N ALA A 98 -19.22 9.75 3.13
CA ALA A 98 -19.06 10.63 1.98
C ALA A 98 -20.37 10.74 1.17
N PRO A 99 -20.84 11.98 0.88
CA PRO A 99 -22.06 12.23 0.11
C PRO A 99 -21.82 12.30 -1.40
N SER A 100 -20.55 12.32 -1.84
CA SER A 100 -20.19 12.38 -3.26
C SER A 100 -18.83 11.76 -3.53
N LEU A 101 -18.58 11.38 -4.78
CA LEU A 101 -17.31 10.80 -5.21
C LEU A 101 -16.09 11.70 -4.93
N PRO A 102 -16.11 13.02 -5.19
CA PRO A 102 -14.97 13.89 -4.86
C PRO A 102 -14.66 13.92 -3.36
N VAL A 103 -15.68 13.93 -2.50
CA VAL A 103 -15.50 13.88 -1.04
C VAL A 103 -14.91 12.53 -0.62
N LEU A 104 -15.37 11.44 -1.24
CA LEU A 104 -14.82 10.10 -1.01
C LEU A 104 -13.34 10.02 -1.41
N ILE A 105 -12.97 10.57 -2.57
CA ILE A 105 -11.58 10.66 -3.04
C ILE A 105 -10.74 11.48 -2.07
N ALA A 106 -11.24 12.61 -1.58
CA ALA A 106 -10.53 13.44 -0.61
C ALA A 106 -10.22 12.65 0.67
N PHE A 107 -11.20 11.97 1.27
CA PHE A 107 -10.96 11.11 2.44
C PHE A 107 -10.05 9.93 2.14
N ARG A 108 -10.09 9.37 0.91
CA ARG A 108 -9.14 8.34 0.47
C ARG A 108 -7.71 8.86 0.44
N LEU A 109 -7.48 10.07 -0.06
CA LEU A 109 -6.16 10.70 0.02
C LEU A 109 -5.72 10.92 1.47
N GLN A 110 -6.64 11.29 2.36
CA GLN A 110 -6.35 11.39 3.80
C GLN A 110 -5.98 10.03 4.41
N GLN A 111 -6.67 8.94 4.04
CA GLN A 111 -6.30 7.58 4.45
C GLN A 111 -4.90 7.20 3.94
N ALA A 112 -4.53 7.59 2.71
CA ALA A 112 -3.19 7.37 2.19
C ALA A 112 -2.13 8.12 3.00
N VAL A 113 -2.37 9.39 3.34
CA VAL A 113 -1.46 10.16 4.20
C VAL A 113 -1.29 9.45 5.55
N ALA A 114 -2.40 9.07 6.19
CA ALA A 114 -2.42 8.40 7.48
C ALA A 114 -1.68 7.04 7.45
N GLY A 115 -1.92 6.24 6.42
CA GLY A 115 -1.26 4.96 6.19
C GLY A 115 0.24 5.12 5.91
N ALA A 116 0.63 6.15 5.17
CA ALA A 116 2.03 6.48 4.91
C ALA A 116 2.78 6.84 6.20
N LEU A 117 2.12 7.45 7.19
CA LEU A 117 2.72 7.71 8.51
C LEU A 117 2.95 6.42 9.30
N ALA A 118 1.97 5.52 9.33
CA ALA A 118 2.02 4.31 10.16
C ALA A 118 2.92 3.21 9.57
N PHE A 119 2.79 2.92 8.26
CA PHE A 119 3.39 1.75 7.61
C PHE A 119 4.93 1.67 7.72
N PRO A 120 5.71 2.64 7.21
CA PRO A 120 7.18 2.57 7.25
C PRO A 120 7.70 2.65 8.69
N ASN A 121 7.02 3.39 9.57
CA ASN A 121 7.41 3.52 10.97
C ASN A 121 7.20 2.21 11.75
N ALA A 122 6.13 1.47 11.48
CA ALA A 122 5.90 0.16 12.06
C ALA A 122 7.02 -0.83 11.69
N LEU A 123 7.42 -0.88 10.42
CA LEU A 123 8.54 -1.71 9.95
C LEU A 123 9.87 -1.28 10.58
N ALA A 124 10.07 0.02 10.76
CA ALA A 124 11.31 0.54 11.33
C ALA A 124 11.42 0.29 12.84
N VAL A 125 10.31 0.30 13.59
CA VAL A 125 10.30 -0.11 15.01
C VAL A 125 10.76 -1.56 15.14
N VAL A 126 10.29 -2.47 14.28
CA VAL A 126 10.75 -3.87 14.26
C VAL A 126 12.26 -3.94 14.04
N ARG A 127 12.78 -3.18 13.08
CA ARG A 127 14.23 -3.12 12.81
C ARG A 127 15.03 -2.62 14.02
N GLU A 128 14.55 -1.61 14.72
CA GLU A 128 15.26 -1.01 15.86
C GLU A 128 15.21 -1.86 17.13
N VAL A 129 14.10 -2.54 17.38
CA VAL A 129 13.91 -3.35 18.60
C VAL A 129 14.52 -4.74 18.44
N LEU A 130 14.40 -5.38 17.27
CA LEU A 130 14.89 -6.75 17.10
C LEU A 130 16.38 -6.79 16.75
N PRO A 131 17.12 -7.77 17.32
CA PRO A 131 18.52 -8.01 17.00
C PRO A 131 18.68 -8.51 15.56
N ALA A 132 19.84 -8.27 14.96
CA ALA A 132 20.08 -8.43 13.53
C ALA A 132 19.77 -9.84 13.01
N GLU A 133 20.09 -10.86 13.81
CA GLU A 133 19.95 -12.28 13.52
C GLU A 133 18.48 -12.68 13.35
N ARG A 134 17.56 -11.94 13.98
CA ARG A 134 16.12 -12.23 13.97
C ARG A 134 15.32 -11.38 13.00
N ARG A 135 15.91 -10.29 12.49
CA ARG A 135 15.26 -9.41 11.50
C ARG A 135 14.84 -10.17 10.25
N GLY A 136 15.67 -11.11 9.78
CA GLY A 136 15.38 -11.89 8.57
C GLY A 136 14.09 -12.70 8.66
N ALA A 137 13.80 -13.29 9.82
CA ALA A 137 12.55 -14.03 10.08
C ALA A 137 11.37 -13.07 10.30
N ALA A 138 11.58 -12.01 11.09
CA ALA A 138 10.56 -10.99 11.34
C ALA A 138 10.05 -10.32 10.07
N PHE A 139 10.94 -9.87 9.18
CA PHE A 139 10.56 -9.28 7.89
C PHE A 139 9.96 -10.32 6.93
N GLY A 140 10.32 -11.60 7.07
CA GLY A 140 9.62 -12.69 6.38
C GLY A 140 8.15 -12.77 6.80
N THR A 141 7.87 -12.80 8.10
CA THR A 141 6.51 -12.81 8.64
C THR A 141 5.71 -11.57 8.23
N LEU A 142 6.32 -10.37 8.32
CA LEU A 142 5.68 -9.13 7.87
C LEU A 142 5.36 -9.16 6.38
N GLY A 143 6.30 -9.63 5.55
CA GLY A 143 6.09 -9.79 4.12
C GLY A 143 4.94 -10.74 3.79
N SER A 144 4.87 -11.89 4.47
CA SER A 144 3.75 -12.83 4.33
C SER A 144 2.41 -12.23 4.76
N ALA A 145 2.38 -11.46 5.86
CA ALA A 145 1.18 -10.78 6.33
C ALA A 145 0.69 -9.73 5.32
N ILE A 146 1.60 -8.92 4.77
CA ILE A 146 1.31 -7.93 3.72
C ILE A 146 0.76 -8.62 2.47
N ALA A 147 1.38 -9.72 2.03
CA ALA A 147 0.91 -10.48 0.87
C ALA A 147 -0.47 -11.11 1.10
N LEU A 148 -0.69 -11.69 2.29
CA LEU A 148 -2.00 -12.21 2.68
C LEU A 148 -3.06 -11.12 2.71
N ALA A 149 -2.75 -9.94 3.24
CA ALA A 149 -3.65 -8.80 3.24
C ALA A 149 -4.01 -8.32 1.82
N ALA A 150 -3.04 -8.26 0.91
CA ALA A 150 -3.29 -7.93 -0.50
C ALA A 150 -4.26 -8.94 -1.15
N ALA A 151 -4.01 -10.23 -0.93
CA ALA A 151 -4.82 -11.34 -1.45
C ALA A 151 -6.21 -11.43 -0.81
N ALA A 152 -6.32 -11.13 0.48
CA ALA A 152 -7.58 -11.18 1.22
C ALA A 152 -8.48 -9.98 0.93
N GLY A 153 -7.94 -8.89 0.38
CA GLY A 153 -8.70 -7.68 0.14
C GLY A 153 -9.92 -7.88 -0.78
N PRO A 154 -9.78 -8.38 -2.01
CA PRO A 154 -10.95 -8.53 -2.88
C PRO A 154 -12.05 -9.46 -2.33
N PRO A 155 -11.78 -10.65 -1.74
CA PRO A 155 -12.85 -11.49 -1.21
C PRO A 155 -13.51 -10.88 0.04
N LEU A 156 -12.73 -10.20 0.90
CA LEU A 156 -13.30 -9.44 2.02
C LEU A 156 -14.14 -8.26 1.52
N GLY A 157 -13.66 -7.54 0.51
CA GLY A 157 -14.37 -6.42 -0.13
C GLY A 157 -15.69 -6.87 -0.74
N GLY A 158 -15.68 -7.96 -1.51
CA GLY A 158 -16.90 -8.55 -2.08
C GLY A 158 -17.90 -8.98 -1.02
N ALA A 159 -17.46 -9.70 0.02
CA ALA A 159 -18.33 -10.11 1.12
C ALA A 159 -18.93 -8.91 1.89
N LEU A 160 -18.14 -7.84 2.10
CA LEU A 160 -18.61 -6.63 2.77
C LEU A 160 -19.64 -5.87 1.94
N VAL A 161 -19.44 -5.80 0.62
CA VAL A 161 -20.41 -5.20 -0.32
C VAL A 161 -21.70 -6.00 -0.34
N GLU A 162 -21.63 -7.33 -0.33
CA GLU A 162 -22.81 -8.21 -0.35
C GLU A 162 -23.62 -8.16 0.95
N LEU A 163 -22.96 -8.13 2.11
CA LEU A 163 -23.62 -8.12 3.43
C LEU A 163 -24.21 -6.76 3.81
N GLY A 164 -23.78 -5.69 3.15
CA GLY A 164 -24.22 -4.33 3.45
C GLY A 164 -24.18 -3.45 2.21
N ASP A 165 -23.17 -2.59 2.13
CA ASP A 165 -22.90 -1.73 0.99
C ASP A 165 -21.39 -1.49 0.85
N TRP A 166 -20.99 -0.70 -0.15
CA TRP A 166 -19.59 -0.34 -0.33
C TRP A 166 -19.00 0.48 0.85
N ARG A 167 -19.83 1.12 1.68
CA ARG A 167 -19.38 1.89 2.85
C ARG A 167 -18.84 0.96 3.94
N ALA A 168 -19.31 -0.28 4.00
CA ALA A 168 -18.80 -1.31 4.92
C ALA A 168 -17.27 -1.54 4.77
N ILE A 169 -16.71 -1.38 3.57
CA ILE A 169 -15.26 -1.47 3.30
C ILE A 169 -14.46 -0.44 4.11
N PHE A 170 -15.07 0.71 4.41
CA PHE A 170 -14.45 1.75 5.21
C PHE A 170 -14.68 1.53 6.70
N LEU A 171 -15.87 1.10 7.09
CA LEU A 171 -16.24 0.87 8.48
C LEU A 171 -15.47 -0.30 9.10
N VAL A 172 -15.18 -1.37 8.35
CA VAL A 172 -14.40 -2.52 8.83
C VAL A 172 -12.98 -2.13 9.26
N ASN A 173 -12.45 -1.00 8.76
CA ASN A 173 -11.16 -0.50 9.20
C ASN A 173 -11.20 0.01 10.65
N LEU A 174 -12.33 0.48 11.15
CA LEU A 174 -12.43 1.03 12.51
C LEU A 174 -12.07 0.00 13.59
N PRO A 175 -12.65 -1.22 13.63
CA PRO A 175 -12.23 -2.23 14.60
C PRO A 175 -10.79 -2.70 14.36
N TRP A 176 -10.34 -2.81 13.11
CA TRP A 176 -8.96 -3.21 12.78
C TRP A 176 -7.93 -2.21 13.29
N VAL A 177 -8.15 -0.92 13.00
CA VAL A 177 -7.31 0.19 13.44
C VAL A 177 -7.40 0.36 14.94
N GLY A 178 -8.58 0.22 15.54
CA GLY A 178 -8.77 0.24 17.00
C GLY A 178 -7.92 -0.81 17.70
N LEU A 179 -7.97 -2.07 17.23
CA LEU A 179 -7.13 -3.14 17.76
C LEU A 179 -5.63 -2.83 17.58
N THR A 180 -5.24 -2.37 16.39
CA THR A 180 -3.85 -2.03 16.08
C THR A 180 -3.33 -0.89 16.96
N LEU A 181 -4.15 0.14 17.19
CA LEU A 181 -3.85 1.28 18.02
C LEU A 181 -3.69 0.87 19.49
N LEU A 182 -4.61 0.04 20.01
CA LEU A 182 -4.52 -0.50 21.36
C LEU A 182 -3.24 -1.32 21.56
N LEU A 183 -2.91 -2.19 20.61
CA LEU A 183 -1.66 -2.95 20.67
C LEU A 183 -0.45 -2.00 20.60
N ALA A 184 -0.44 -1.05 19.68
CA ALA A 184 0.66 -0.09 19.52
C ALA A 184 0.89 0.77 20.76
N LEU A 185 -0.15 1.15 21.49
CA LEU A 185 -0.04 1.88 22.76
C LEU A 185 0.77 1.12 23.81
N HIS A 186 0.69 -0.22 23.81
CA HIS A 186 1.32 -1.07 24.82
C HIS A 186 2.64 -1.70 24.34
N THR A 187 2.80 -1.91 23.04
CA THR A 187 3.95 -2.67 22.48
C THR A 187 5.02 -1.79 21.88
N VAL A 188 4.69 -0.60 21.37
CA VAL A 188 5.66 0.29 20.71
C VAL A 188 6.38 1.13 21.76
N PRO A 189 7.71 0.94 21.96
CA PRO A 189 8.46 1.70 22.95
C PRO A 189 8.47 3.20 22.64
N ALA A 190 8.44 4.03 23.69
CA ALA A 190 8.73 5.45 23.56
C ALA A 190 10.23 5.67 23.33
N GLY A 191 10.59 6.80 22.69
CA GLY A 191 12.01 7.20 22.50
C GLY A 191 12.73 6.52 21.33
N LEU A 192 12.04 5.69 20.53
CA LEU A 192 12.57 5.18 19.27
C LEU A 192 12.51 6.25 18.17
N GLY A 193 13.59 6.39 17.40
CA GLY A 193 13.80 7.54 16.52
C GLY A 193 14.01 8.83 17.32
N GLY A 194 13.74 9.98 16.71
CA GLY A 194 13.75 11.28 17.41
C GLY A 194 15.11 11.97 17.53
N GLN A 195 16.21 11.31 17.11
CA GLN A 195 17.57 11.82 17.31
C GLN A 195 18.23 12.38 16.04
N ARG A 196 17.65 12.14 14.85
CA ARG A 196 18.21 12.63 13.59
C ARG A 196 17.77 14.05 13.27
N ARG A 197 18.75 14.96 13.15
CA ARG A 197 18.59 16.34 12.66
C ARG A 197 18.90 16.40 11.16
N GLY A 198 18.00 15.87 10.32
CA GLY A 198 18.06 15.98 8.85
C GLY A 198 17.11 17.06 8.30
N ARG A 199 17.40 17.59 7.10
CA ARG A 199 16.50 18.50 6.38
C ARG A 199 15.52 17.67 5.55
N PHE A 200 14.24 18.03 5.56
CA PHE A 200 13.23 17.38 4.72
C PHE A 200 13.38 17.82 3.28
N ASP A 201 13.45 16.86 2.37
CA ASP A 201 13.41 17.10 0.94
C ASP A 201 11.96 17.26 0.45
N GLY A 202 11.34 18.40 0.80
CA GLY A 202 9.96 18.71 0.40
C GLY A 202 9.83 18.89 -1.12
N VAL A 203 10.87 19.41 -1.78
CA VAL A 203 10.91 19.56 -3.24
C VAL A 203 10.88 18.19 -3.92
N GLY A 204 11.71 17.25 -3.47
CA GLY A 204 11.73 15.88 -3.98
C GLY A 204 10.36 15.20 -3.83
N VAL A 205 9.66 15.42 -2.72
CA VAL A 205 8.30 14.87 -2.51
C VAL A 205 7.32 15.45 -3.52
N VAL A 206 7.29 16.78 -3.69
CA VAL A 206 6.40 17.43 -4.65
C VAL A 206 6.68 16.97 -6.08
N VAL A 207 7.95 16.89 -6.47
CA VAL A 207 8.36 16.42 -7.80
C VAL A 207 8.00 14.94 -7.99
N LEU A 208 8.20 14.08 -6.98
CA LEU A 208 7.82 12.68 -7.02
C LEU A 208 6.31 12.50 -7.13
N THR A 209 5.51 13.21 -6.33
CA THR A 209 4.05 13.19 -6.41
C THR A 209 3.58 13.64 -7.79
N GLY A 210 4.12 14.74 -8.32
CA GLY A 210 3.80 15.26 -9.65
C GLY A 210 4.18 14.27 -10.76
N LEU A 211 5.34 13.62 -10.67
CA LEU A 211 5.79 12.63 -11.63
C LEU A 211 4.88 11.39 -11.65
N LEU A 212 4.49 10.88 -10.48
CA LEU A 212 3.58 9.74 -10.36
C LEU A 212 2.15 10.08 -10.80
N ALA A 213 1.63 11.25 -10.41
CA ALA A 213 0.30 11.70 -10.79
C ALA A 213 0.22 11.99 -12.30
N GLY A 214 1.23 12.67 -12.86
CA GLY A 214 1.33 12.94 -14.29
C GLY A 214 1.43 11.66 -15.11
N TRP A 215 2.19 10.66 -14.63
CA TRP A 215 2.26 9.36 -15.29
C TRP A 215 0.93 8.59 -15.23
N ALA A 216 0.26 8.58 -14.09
CA ALA A 216 -1.05 7.96 -13.95
C ALA A 216 -2.11 8.60 -14.85
N TRP A 217 -2.11 9.94 -14.95
CA TRP A 217 -2.96 10.66 -15.89
C TRP A 217 -2.62 10.33 -17.35
N PHE A 218 -1.33 10.29 -17.69
CA PHE A 218 -0.86 9.95 -19.04
C PHE A 218 -1.27 8.53 -19.49
N LEU A 219 -1.33 7.58 -18.57
CA LEU A 219 -1.78 6.21 -18.85
C LEU A 219 -3.29 6.09 -19.09
N ASN A 220 -4.07 7.13 -18.75
CA ASN A 220 -5.50 7.21 -19.06
C ASN A 220 -5.81 8.59 -19.62
N PRO A 221 -5.28 8.94 -20.81
CA PRO A 221 -5.32 10.31 -21.28
C PRO A 221 -6.72 10.71 -21.80
N GLY A 222 -7.67 9.76 -21.89
CA GLY A 222 -8.93 9.97 -22.59
C GLY A 222 -8.70 10.24 -24.09
N ASP A 223 -9.54 11.07 -24.70
CA ASP A 223 -9.36 11.52 -26.07
C ASP A 223 -8.36 12.67 -26.15
N VAL A 224 -7.08 12.34 -26.26
CA VAL A 224 -6.01 13.30 -26.56
C VAL A 224 -5.56 13.21 -28.01
N PRO A 225 -5.09 14.33 -28.60
CA PRO A 225 -4.44 14.30 -29.91
C PRO A 225 -3.27 13.30 -29.93
N ALA A 226 -3.10 12.59 -31.05
CA ALA A 226 -2.08 11.54 -31.18
C ALA A 226 -0.64 11.99 -30.86
N TRP A 227 -0.33 13.28 -31.05
CA TRP A 227 0.98 13.86 -30.74
C TRP A 227 1.25 13.98 -29.23
N VAL A 228 0.23 13.98 -28.37
CA VAL A 228 0.36 14.06 -26.91
C VAL A 228 1.06 12.84 -26.35
N VAL A 229 0.88 11.66 -26.96
CA VAL A 229 1.52 10.41 -26.53
C VAL A 229 3.06 10.50 -26.60
N PRO A 230 3.69 10.73 -27.77
CA PRO A 230 5.15 10.86 -27.84
C PRO A 230 5.67 12.06 -27.06
N ALA A 231 4.96 13.20 -27.05
CA ALA A 231 5.36 14.37 -26.28
C ALA A 231 5.35 14.10 -24.76
N GLY A 232 4.33 13.39 -24.26
CA GLY A 232 4.21 12.98 -22.87
C GLY A 232 5.29 11.99 -22.44
N LEU A 233 5.63 11.02 -23.29
CA LEU A 233 6.75 10.10 -23.04
C LEU A 233 8.10 10.84 -22.93
N VAL A 234 8.34 11.81 -23.82
CA VAL A 234 9.56 12.64 -23.78
C VAL A 234 9.57 13.51 -22.53
N ALA A 235 8.46 14.18 -22.20
CA ALA A 235 8.35 15.02 -21.01
C ALA A 235 8.55 14.21 -19.71
N PHE A 236 7.95 13.02 -19.63
CA PHE A 236 8.14 12.10 -18.52
C PHE A 236 9.60 11.66 -18.40
N GLY A 237 10.22 11.25 -19.50
CA GLY A 237 11.63 10.86 -19.52
C GLY A 237 12.56 11.96 -19.05
N ILE A 238 12.37 13.19 -19.52
CA ILE A 238 13.13 14.36 -19.08
C ILE A 238 12.94 14.61 -17.58
N THR A 239 11.68 14.65 -17.12
CA THR A 239 11.37 14.90 -15.71
C THR A 239 11.96 13.83 -14.80
N LEU A 240 11.89 12.56 -15.20
CA LEU A 240 12.49 11.45 -14.48
C LEU A 240 14.01 11.59 -14.40
N VAL A 241 14.69 11.92 -15.50
CA VAL A 241 16.16 12.13 -15.49
C VAL A 241 16.55 13.29 -14.59
N VAL A 242 15.82 14.42 -14.66
CA VAL A 242 16.06 15.59 -13.81
C VAL A 242 15.87 15.23 -12.34
N PHE A 243 14.77 14.55 -12.01
CA PHE A 243 14.48 14.10 -10.66
C PHE A 243 15.56 13.14 -10.13
N LEU A 244 15.97 12.15 -10.92
CA LEU A 244 17.04 11.22 -10.52
C LEU A 244 18.38 11.94 -10.31
N ARG A 245 18.72 12.95 -11.13
CA ARG A 245 19.93 13.78 -10.92
C ARG A 245 19.83 14.60 -9.65
N TYR A 246 18.67 15.20 -9.39
CA TYR A 246 18.38 15.93 -8.16
C TYR A 246 18.56 15.03 -6.93
N GLU A 247 17.91 13.87 -6.90
CA GLU A 247 17.98 12.90 -5.80
C GLU A 247 19.40 12.32 -5.60
N LEU A 248 20.19 12.16 -6.67
CA LEU A 248 21.57 11.70 -6.56
C LEU A 248 22.54 12.74 -5.98
N ALA A 249 22.19 14.03 -6.10
CA ALA A 249 22.96 15.17 -5.61
C ALA A 249 22.47 15.68 -4.24
N HIS A 250 21.20 15.46 -3.91
CA HIS A 250 20.61 15.95 -2.66
C HIS A 250 21.23 15.20 -1.45
N PRO A 251 21.60 15.91 -0.37
CA PRO A 251 22.28 15.31 0.79
C PRO A 251 21.38 14.38 1.63
N ASP A 252 20.07 14.62 1.60
CA ASP A 252 19.07 13.81 2.29
C ASP A 252 17.89 13.53 1.33
N PRO A 253 18.08 12.69 0.29
CA PRO A 253 17.15 12.53 -0.83
C PRO A 253 15.90 11.73 -0.43
N VAL A 254 14.74 12.00 -1.03
CA VAL A 254 13.47 11.28 -0.76
C VAL A 254 13.59 9.81 -1.14
N LEU A 255 14.17 9.53 -2.30
CA LEU A 255 14.53 8.20 -2.76
C LEU A 255 16.04 8.02 -2.68
N GLN A 256 16.49 6.78 -2.55
CA GLN A 256 17.91 6.47 -2.61
C GLN A 256 18.20 5.64 -3.87
N PRO A 257 18.31 6.26 -5.07
CA PRO A 257 18.54 5.52 -6.32
C PRO A 257 19.77 4.62 -6.28
N ARG A 258 20.76 4.98 -5.46
CA ARG A 258 21.99 4.19 -5.25
C ARG A 258 21.72 2.78 -4.71
N LEU A 259 20.60 2.56 -4.00
CA LEU A 259 20.20 1.22 -3.54
C LEU A 259 19.89 0.27 -4.70
N LEU A 260 19.45 0.77 -5.85
CA LEU A 260 19.23 -0.04 -7.05
C LEU A 260 20.53 -0.60 -7.65
N ARG A 261 21.71 -0.14 -7.20
CA ARG A 261 22.99 -0.78 -7.55
C ARG A 261 23.21 -2.10 -6.80
N VAL A 262 22.51 -2.30 -5.68
CA VAL A 262 22.57 -3.54 -4.90
C VAL A 262 21.67 -4.58 -5.58
N ARG A 263 22.26 -5.54 -6.30
CA ARG A 263 21.54 -6.51 -7.14
C ARG A 263 20.36 -7.21 -6.43
N PRO A 264 20.49 -7.71 -5.19
CA PRO A 264 19.35 -8.30 -4.48
C PRO A 264 18.21 -7.30 -4.22
N PHE A 265 18.53 -6.05 -3.92
CA PHE A 265 17.53 -5.00 -3.70
C PHE A 265 16.82 -4.62 -5.00
N ALA A 266 17.58 -4.46 -6.09
CA ALA A 266 17.01 -4.19 -7.40
C ALA A 266 16.10 -5.32 -7.88
N ALA A 267 16.55 -6.58 -7.75
CA ALA A 267 15.75 -7.75 -8.11
C ALA A 267 14.46 -7.86 -7.28
N ALA A 268 14.53 -7.63 -5.96
CA ALA A 268 13.36 -7.63 -5.10
C ALA A 268 12.38 -6.50 -5.46
N THR A 269 12.90 -5.30 -5.70
CA THR A 269 12.08 -4.13 -6.10
C THR A 269 11.40 -4.38 -7.45
N ALA A 270 12.12 -4.93 -8.43
CA ALA A 270 11.58 -5.29 -9.74
C ALA A 270 10.50 -6.38 -9.62
N ALA A 271 10.75 -7.43 -8.84
CA ALA A 271 9.77 -8.49 -8.60
C ALA A 271 8.49 -7.94 -7.96
N THR A 272 8.61 -7.13 -6.90
CA THR A 272 7.45 -6.47 -6.26
C THR A 272 6.74 -5.52 -7.21
N GLY A 273 7.47 -4.78 -8.05
CA GLY A 273 6.91 -3.88 -9.06
C GLY A 273 6.09 -4.64 -10.10
N LEU A 274 6.64 -5.72 -10.67
CA LEU A 274 5.97 -6.57 -11.66
C LEU A 274 4.73 -7.26 -11.07
N SER A 275 4.84 -7.83 -9.86
CA SER A 275 3.70 -8.45 -9.19
C SER A 275 2.57 -7.45 -8.90
N ASN A 276 2.90 -6.23 -8.47
CA ASN A 276 1.89 -5.18 -8.27
C ASN A 276 1.31 -4.69 -9.60
N LEU A 277 2.12 -4.57 -10.65
CA LEU A 277 1.64 -4.17 -11.97
C LEU A 277 0.59 -5.15 -12.50
N ALA A 278 0.88 -6.45 -12.44
CA ALA A 278 -0.07 -7.48 -12.85
C ALA A 278 -1.30 -7.54 -11.94
N LEU A 279 -1.13 -7.42 -10.62
CA LEU A 279 -2.24 -7.41 -9.67
C LEU A 279 -3.19 -6.22 -9.89
N TYR A 280 -2.68 -4.99 -9.84
CA TYR A 280 -3.52 -3.80 -10.00
C TYR A 280 -3.97 -3.60 -11.44
N GLY A 281 -3.17 -3.99 -12.43
CA GLY A 281 -3.57 -4.02 -13.83
C GLY A 281 -4.79 -4.91 -14.03
N THR A 282 -4.79 -6.12 -13.46
CA THR A 282 -5.95 -7.03 -13.51
C THR A 282 -7.13 -6.47 -12.71
N LEU A 283 -6.91 -6.04 -11.47
CA LEU A 283 -7.98 -5.53 -10.58
C LEU A 283 -8.68 -4.28 -11.13
N LEU A 284 -7.98 -3.43 -11.89
CA LEU A 284 -8.55 -2.20 -12.46
C LEU A 284 -9.04 -2.38 -13.89
N ALA A 285 -8.39 -3.21 -14.72
CA ALA A 285 -8.80 -3.42 -16.11
C ALA A 285 -10.00 -4.35 -16.24
N VAL A 286 -10.07 -5.44 -15.46
CA VAL A 286 -11.17 -6.42 -15.55
C VAL A 286 -12.55 -5.76 -15.35
N PRO A 287 -12.76 -4.89 -14.34
CA PRO A 287 -14.06 -4.25 -14.14
C PRO A 287 -14.45 -3.36 -15.32
N VAL A 288 -13.49 -2.59 -15.84
CA VAL A 288 -13.72 -1.73 -17.01
C VAL A 288 -14.08 -2.57 -18.23
N LEU A 289 -13.28 -3.59 -18.55
CA LEU A 289 -13.50 -4.45 -19.71
C LEU A 289 -14.81 -5.24 -19.65
N LEU A 290 -15.19 -5.73 -18.48
CA LEU A 290 -16.45 -6.48 -18.30
C LEU A 290 -17.65 -5.53 -18.28
N SER A 291 -17.54 -4.34 -17.68
CA SER A 291 -18.63 -3.35 -17.65
C SER A 291 -19.02 -2.84 -19.04
N GLN A 292 -18.08 -2.84 -19.99
CA GLN A 292 -18.33 -2.45 -21.38
C GLN A 292 -18.99 -3.55 -22.22
N ARG A 293 -19.05 -4.80 -21.73
CA ARG A 293 -19.65 -5.93 -22.46
C ARG A 293 -21.09 -6.13 -22.03
N SER A 294 -22.00 -6.20 -23.01
CA SER A 294 -23.40 -6.53 -22.78
C SER A 294 -23.56 -7.85 -22.04
N GLY A 295 -24.30 -7.85 -20.92
CA GLY A 295 -24.65 -9.06 -20.17
C GLY A 295 -23.94 -9.25 -18.82
N TRP A 296 -22.96 -8.41 -18.46
CA TRP A 296 -22.32 -8.47 -17.14
C TRP A 296 -22.96 -7.46 -16.18
N SER A 297 -23.56 -7.96 -15.10
CA SER A 297 -23.96 -7.16 -13.95
C SER A 297 -22.75 -6.80 -13.09
N SER A 298 -22.84 -5.71 -12.31
CA SER A 298 -21.75 -5.37 -11.37
C SER A 298 -21.52 -6.44 -10.30
N GLY A 299 -22.57 -7.20 -9.93
CA GLY A 299 -22.44 -8.34 -9.02
C GLY A 299 -21.57 -9.45 -9.60
N GLU A 300 -21.75 -9.79 -10.88
CA GLU A 300 -20.92 -10.80 -11.57
C GLU A 300 -19.47 -10.34 -11.73
N ILE A 301 -19.25 -9.05 -12.01
CA ILE A 301 -17.91 -8.45 -12.03
C ILE A 301 -17.26 -8.56 -10.65
N GLY A 302 -17.98 -8.17 -9.59
CA GLY A 302 -17.50 -8.26 -8.21
C GLY A 302 -17.15 -9.70 -7.79
N MET A 303 -18.02 -10.66 -8.10
CA MET A 303 -17.75 -12.10 -7.86
C MET A 303 -16.54 -12.61 -8.64
N THR A 304 -16.35 -12.15 -9.88
CA THR A 304 -15.17 -12.53 -10.69
C THR A 304 -13.89 -12.03 -10.04
N LEU A 305 -13.85 -10.77 -9.59
CA LEU A 305 -12.69 -10.22 -8.86
C LEU A 305 -12.42 -10.95 -7.54
N ALA A 306 -13.48 -11.31 -6.81
CA ALA A 306 -13.37 -12.10 -5.58
C ALA A 306 -12.82 -13.50 -5.88
N ALA A 307 -13.29 -14.15 -6.95
CA ALA A 307 -12.81 -15.46 -7.38
C ALA A 307 -11.34 -15.45 -7.80
N LEU A 308 -10.86 -14.39 -8.46
CA LEU A 308 -9.44 -14.21 -8.81
C LEU A 308 -8.51 -14.23 -7.58
N SER A 309 -9.05 -13.91 -6.41
CA SER A 309 -8.28 -13.80 -5.18
C SER A 309 -8.26 -15.09 -4.35
N VAL A 310 -9.16 -16.03 -4.63
CA VAL A 310 -9.17 -17.34 -3.95
C VAL A 310 -7.85 -18.10 -4.16
N PRO A 311 -7.29 -18.21 -5.39
CA PRO A 311 -5.97 -18.80 -5.59
C PRO A 311 -4.86 -18.06 -4.85
N MET A 312 -4.92 -16.72 -4.80
CA MET A 312 -3.91 -15.91 -4.10
C MET A 312 -3.87 -16.23 -2.60
N VAL A 313 -5.04 -16.34 -1.96
CA VAL A 313 -5.14 -16.71 -0.53
C VAL A 313 -4.74 -18.17 -0.32
N ALA A 314 -5.22 -19.08 -1.17
CA ALA A 314 -4.95 -20.52 -1.04
C ALA A 314 -3.47 -20.88 -1.26
N LEU A 315 -2.79 -20.22 -2.20
CA LEU A 315 -1.39 -20.49 -2.54
C LEU A 315 -0.40 -19.69 -1.70
N SER A 316 -0.82 -18.65 -0.97
CA SER A 316 0.08 -17.85 -0.11
C SER A 316 0.87 -18.69 0.92
N PRO A 317 0.25 -19.63 1.68
CA PRO A 317 1.00 -20.52 2.57
C PRO A 317 1.96 -21.45 1.83
N VAL A 318 1.60 -21.88 0.61
CA VAL A 318 2.46 -22.74 -0.22
C VAL A 318 3.71 -21.96 -0.63
N GLY A 319 3.56 -20.72 -1.08
CA GLY A 319 4.69 -19.83 -1.38
C GLY A 319 5.61 -19.62 -0.19
N GLY A 320 5.05 -19.43 1.02
CA GLY A 320 5.84 -19.36 2.26
C GLY A 320 6.67 -20.62 2.51
N ARG A 321 6.05 -21.79 2.49
CA ARG A 321 6.75 -23.08 2.68
C ARG A 321 7.79 -23.35 1.59
N MET A 322 7.50 -22.98 0.34
CA MET A 322 8.45 -23.09 -0.76
C MET A 322 9.66 -22.17 -0.55
N SER A 323 9.45 -20.95 -0.05
CA SER A 323 10.55 -20.03 0.28
C SER A 323 11.47 -20.60 1.37
N ASP A 324 10.91 -21.31 2.35
CA ASP A 324 11.69 -21.95 3.42
C ASP A 324 12.49 -23.17 2.91
N ARG A 325 11.95 -23.92 1.94
CA ARG A 325 12.57 -25.15 1.40
C ARG A 325 13.52 -24.92 0.23
N LEU A 326 13.11 -24.12 -0.74
CA LEU A 326 13.82 -23.89 -2.01
C LEU A 326 14.65 -22.59 -1.98
N GLY A 327 14.48 -21.79 -0.92
CA GLY A 327 15.09 -20.48 -0.79
C GLY A 327 14.30 -19.39 -1.52
N ARG A 328 14.37 -18.18 -0.94
CA ARG A 328 13.61 -16.99 -1.37
C ARG A 328 13.72 -16.67 -2.87
N ARG A 329 14.91 -16.87 -3.47
CA ARG A 329 15.18 -16.54 -4.88
C ARG A 329 14.44 -17.46 -5.84
N ALA A 330 14.53 -18.77 -5.64
CA ALA A 330 13.89 -19.75 -6.53
C ALA A 330 12.36 -19.61 -6.48
N THR A 331 11.82 -19.42 -5.28
CA THR A 331 10.38 -19.18 -5.07
C THR A 331 9.90 -17.90 -5.73
N ALA A 332 10.65 -16.80 -5.62
CA ALA A 332 10.28 -15.54 -6.28
C ALA A 332 10.27 -15.67 -7.81
N ILE A 333 11.24 -16.38 -8.41
CA ILE A 333 11.29 -16.60 -9.86
C ILE A 333 10.12 -17.49 -10.30
N ALA A 334 9.85 -18.59 -9.60
CA ALA A 334 8.72 -19.46 -9.91
C ALA A 334 7.39 -18.70 -9.84
N GLY A 335 7.22 -17.87 -8.81
CA GLY A 335 6.05 -17.00 -8.67
C GLY A 335 5.92 -16.04 -9.85
N LEU A 336 7.00 -15.39 -10.27
CA LEU A 336 6.98 -14.46 -11.42
C LEU A 336 6.74 -15.13 -12.77
N VAL A 337 7.07 -16.42 -12.95
CA VAL A 337 6.80 -17.16 -14.19
C VAL A 337 5.33 -17.59 -14.28
N LEU A 338 4.69 -17.85 -13.13
CA LEU A 338 3.28 -18.22 -13.05
C LEU A 338 2.32 -17.03 -13.18
N LEU A 339 2.82 -15.83 -12.94
CA LEU A 339 2.07 -14.58 -12.81
C LEU A 339 2.09 -13.80 -14.12
#